data_AF-A0A6L3MKM3-F1
#
_entry.id   AF-A0A6L3MKM3-F1
#
_cell.length_a   1.000
_cell.length_b   1.000
_cell.length_c   1.000
_cell.angle_alpha   90.00
_cell.angle_beta   90.00
_cell.angle_gamma   90.00
#
_symmetry.space_group_name_H-M   'P 1'
#
loop_
_entity.id
_entity.type
_entity.pdbx_description
1 polymer ?
#
loop_
_entity_poly.entity_id
_entity_poly.type
_entity_poly.pdbx_seq_one_letter_code
_entity_poly.pdbx_strand_id
1 'polypeptide(L)'
;SGRPAWQGARALHAVQAVLLLGFCAAGVWATPVTQPDALPALVAGIVGTFAMGVQNAHPRVISRAGGVPNTVMTGNVTQAILDAVDLLSAGTPDTARAAARARFGKMLPAIVAFALGAMGGALGFRQVGFLALLVPVGALAMLALCAARAAGPATQERA
;
A
#
# COMPACT_ATOMS: atom_id res chain seq x y z
N SER A 1 -10.92 18.72 18.88
CA SER A 1 -9.60 19.17 18.42
C SER A 1 -9.06 18.18 17.39
N GLY A 2 -8.89 18.59 16.14
CA GLY A 2 -8.37 17.68 15.09
C GLY A 2 -6.85 17.58 15.18
N ARG A 3 -6.30 16.36 15.34
CA ARG A 3 -4.85 16.15 15.25
C ARG A 3 -4.36 16.55 13.85
N PRO A 4 -3.20 17.20 13.71
CA PRO A 4 -2.63 17.54 12.42
C PRO A 4 -2.50 16.31 11.49
N ALA A 5 -2.81 16.46 10.20
CA ALA A 5 -2.82 15.35 9.24
C ALA A 5 -1.48 14.58 9.16
N TRP A 6 -0.34 15.27 9.37
CA TRP A 6 0.99 14.66 9.41
C TRP A 6 1.20 13.73 10.61
N GLN A 7 0.54 14.01 11.75
CA GLN A 7 0.58 13.15 12.94
C GLN A 7 -0.19 11.85 12.68
N GLY A 8 -1.32 11.94 11.98
CA GLY A 8 -2.10 10.77 11.55
C GLY A 8 -1.33 9.89 10.57
N ALA A 9 -0.70 10.48 9.55
CA ALA A 9 0.12 9.75 8.59
C ALA A 9 1.32 9.05 9.23
N ARG A 10 2.06 9.76 10.09
CA ARG A 10 3.18 9.17 10.83
C ARG A 10 2.74 8.01 11.71
N ALA A 11 1.67 8.20 12.50
CA ALA A 11 1.18 7.16 13.40
C ALA A 11 0.75 5.92 12.61
N LEU A 12 0.06 6.11 11.49
CA LEU A 12 -0.41 5.01 10.65
C LEU A 12 0.76 4.21 10.05
N HIS A 13 1.76 4.89 9.48
CA HIS A 13 2.95 4.25 8.93
C HIS A 13 3.76 3.51 10.01
N ALA A 14 3.89 4.11 11.20
CA ALA A 14 4.59 3.48 12.32
C ALA A 14 3.87 2.22 12.81
N VAL A 15 2.55 2.27 13.02
CA VAL A 15 1.75 1.11 13.42
C VAL A 15 1.85 0.00 12.38
N GLN A 16 1.74 0.35 11.11
CA GLN A 16 1.88 -0.63 10.03
C GLN A 16 3.28 -1.25 9.99
N ALA A 17 4.34 -0.45 10.17
CA ALA A 17 5.72 -0.95 10.22
C ALA A 17 5.93 -1.94 11.38
N VAL A 18 5.41 -1.61 12.57
CA VAL A 18 5.49 -2.48 13.75
C VAL A 18 4.76 -3.80 13.53
N LEU A 19 3.53 -3.76 13.00
CA LEU A 19 2.78 -4.98 12.70
C LEU A 19 3.47 -5.82 11.61
N LEU A 20 4.04 -5.19 10.58
CA LEU A 20 4.74 -5.88 9.51
C LEU A 20 6.05 -6.51 10.00
N LEU A 21 6.75 -5.85 10.93
CA LEU A 21 7.92 -6.41 11.60
C LEU A 21 7.52 -7.59 12.51
N GLY A 22 6.39 -7.49 13.20
CA GLY A 22 5.81 -8.60 13.96
C GLY A 22 5.47 -9.79 13.06
N PHE A 23 4.88 -9.53 11.88
CA PHE A 23 4.60 -10.56 10.88
C PHE A 23 5.90 -11.20 10.36
N CYS A 24 6.94 -10.40 10.11
CA CYS A 24 8.26 -10.91 9.75
C CYS A 24 8.83 -11.84 10.82
N ALA A 25 8.83 -11.41 12.09
CA ALA A 25 9.35 -12.21 13.19
C ALA A 25 8.55 -13.51 13.40
N ALA A 26 7.21 -13.42 13.38
CA ALA A 26 6.34 -14.59 13.50
C ALA A 26 6.52 -15.57 12.33
N GLY A 27 6.68 -15.06 11.11
CA GLY A 27 6.93 -15.89 9.92
C GLY A 27 8.29 -16.58 9.95
N VAL A 28 9.35 -15.90 10.41
CA VAL A 28 10.66 -16.52 10.63
C VAL A 28 10.54 -17.62 11.69
N TRP A 29 9.83 -17.38 12.79
CA TRP A 29 9.57 -18.40 13.81
C TRP A 29 8.77 -19.60 13.28
N ALA A 30 7.85 -19.36 12.35
CA ALA A 30 7.08 -20.41 11.71
C ALA A 30 7.85 -21.21 10.64
N THR A 31 9.08 -20.83 10.30
CA THR A 31 9.85 -21.44 9.21
C THR A 31 10.72 -22.62 9.72
N PRO A 32 10.72 -23.79 9.07
CA PRO A 32 9.94 -24.13 7.86
C PRO A 32 8.46 -24.37 8.18
N VAL A 33 7.57 -23.78 7.38
CA VAL A 33 6.13 -23.95 7.54
C VAL A 33 5.75 -25.34 7.01
N THR A 34 5.70 -26.33 7.91
CA THR A 34 5.37 -27.72 7.57
C THR A 34 3.90 -28.04 7.79
N GLN A 35 3.25 -27.39 8.77
CA GLN A 35 1.84 -27.58 9.13
C GLN A 35 1.15 -26.20 9.20
N PRO A 36 0.20 -25.90 8.31
CA PRO A 36 -0.46 -24.58 8.26
C PRO A 36 -1.31 -24.23 9.48
N ASP A 37 -1.78 -25.24 10.22
CA ASP A 37 -2.60 -25.15 11.42
C ASP A 37 -1.78 -25.09 12.71
N ALA A 38 -0.45 -25.21 12.63
CA ALA A 38 0.42 -25.03 13.78
C ALA A 38 0.35 -23.58 14.31
N LEU A 39 0.45 -23.44 15.63
CA LEU A 39 0.38 -22.16 16.32
C LEU A 39 1.29 -21.07 15.71
N PRO A 40 2.56 -21.34 15.33
CA PRO A 40 3.41 -20.32 14.70
C PRO A 40 2.86 -19.78 13.37
N ALA A 41 2.32 -20.66 12.52
CA ALA A 41 1.74 -20.28 11.24
C ALA A 41 0.45 -19.46 11.43
N LEU A 42 -0.39 -19.86 12.39
CA LEU A 42 -1.60 -19.12 12.76
C LEU A 42 -1.27 -17.70 13.26
N VAL A 43 -0.28 -17.59 14.17
CA VAL A 43 0.17 -16.30 14.70
C VAL A 43 0.69 -15.41 13.58
N ALA A 44 1.52 -15.95 12.67
CA ALA A 44 2.00 -15.20 11.52
C ALA A 44 0.84 -14.70 10.63
N GLY A 45 -0.13 -15.57 10.32
CA GLY A 45 -1.31 -15.22 9.53
C GLY A 45 -2.18 -14.13 10.17
N ILE A 46 -2.42 -14.21 11.49
CA ILE A 46 -3.19 -13.22 12.24
C ILE A 46 -2.48 -11.86 12.25
N VAL A 47 -1.19 -11.84 12.57
CA VAL A 47 -0.40 -10.59 12.60
C VAL A 47 -0.30 -9.97 11.20
N GLY A 48 -0.09 -10.79 10.16
CA GLY A 48 -0.11 -10.36 8.77
C GLY A 48 -1.46 -9.76 8.36
N THR A 49 -2.57 -10.35 8.82
CA THR A 49 -3.92 -9.84 8.56
C THR A 49 -4.14 -8.47 9.21
N PHE A 50 -3.67 -8.27 10.44
CA PHE A 50 -3.70 -6.95 11.09
C PHE A 50 -2.88 -5.92 10.32
N ALA A 51 -1.67 -6.27 9.87
CA ALA A 51 -0.83 -5.38 9.06
C ALA A 51 -1.54 -4.95 7.76
N MET A 52 -2.18 -5.91 7.07
CA MET A 52 -2.97 -5.64 5.86
C MET A 52 -4.22 -4.79 6.16
N GLY A 53 -4.87 -5.01 7.31
CA GLY A 53 -5.99 -4.21 7.78
C GLY A 53 -5.64 -2.73 7.92
N VAL A 54 -4.48 -2.43 8.50
CA VAL A 54 -3.97 -1.05 8.62
C VAL A 54 -3.73 -0.43 7.25
N GLN A 55 -3.11 -1.15 6.32
CA GLN A 55 -2.91 -0.71 4.94
C GLN A 55 -4.26 -0.39 4.26
N ASN A 56 -5.29 -1.22 4.47
CA ASN A 56 -6.63 -1.03 3.91
C ASN A 56 -7.40 0.14 4.55
N ALA A 57 -7.11 0.49 5.81
CA ALA A 57 -7.68 1.66 6.48
C ALA A 57 -7.06 2.99 6.00
N HIS A 58 -5.86 2.95 5.42
CA HIS A 58 -5.09 4.14 5.04
C HIS A 58 -5.87 5.18 4.22
N PRO A 59 -6.63 4.82 3.15
CA PRO A 59 -7.35 5.81 2.36
C PRO A 59 -8.49 6.49 3.11
N ARG A 60 -9.01 5.87 4.18
CA ARG A 60 -10.10 6.40 5.00
C ARG A 60 -9.61 7.34 6.10
N VAL A 61 -8.39 7.12 6.60
CA VAL A 61 -7.79 7.89 7.70
C VAL A 61 -7.03 9.11 7.16
N ILE A 62 -6.44 9.00 5.97
CA ILE A 62 -5.66 10.07 5.33
C ILE A 62 -6.25 10.32 3.95
N SER A 63 -7.19 11.25 3.89
CA SER A 63 -7.77 11.71 2.63
C SER A 63 -6.69 12.43 1.80
N ARG A 64 -6.22 11.79 0.73
CA ARG A 64 -5.39 12.44 -0.28
C ARG A 64 -6.31 13.06 -1.32
N ALA A 65 -6.30 14.39 -1.44
CA ALA A 65 -7.04 15.07 -2.50
C ALA A 65 -6.53 14.60 -3.87
N GLY A 66 -7.41 13.98 -4.67
CA GLY A 66 -7.14 13.61 -6.06
C GLY A 66 -6.27 12.36 -6.30
N GLY A 67 -5.91 11.60 -5.26
CA GLY A 67 -5.14 10.36 -5.41
C GLY A 67 -5.99 9.15 -5.78
N VAL A 68 -5.51 8.30 -6.69
CA VAL A 68 -6.12 6.99 -6.97
C VAL A 68 -5.95 6.08 -5.73
N PRO A 69 -6.99 5.39 -5.24
CA PRO A 69 -6.86 4.50 -4.09
C PRO A 69 -5.89 3.35 -4.36
N ASN A 70 -4.84 3.19 -3.54
CA ASN A 70 -3.79 2.18 -3.77
C ASN A 70 -4.16 0.75 -3.31
N THR A 71 -5.30 0.57 -2.65
CA THR A 71 -5.73 -0.72 -2.05
C THR A 71 -7.01 -1.30 -2.65
N VAL A 72 -7.72 -0.53 -3.49
CA VAL A 72 -8.89 -1.01 -4.24
C VAL A 72 -8.44 -1.43 -5.64
N MET A 73 -7.37 -2.22 -5.72
CA MET A 73 -6.68 -2.51 -6.98
C MET A 73 -7.54 -3.30 -7.95
N THR A 74 -8.43 -4.18 -7.48
CA THR A 74 -9.40 -4.84 -8.36
C THR A 74 -10.31 -3.83 -9.06
N GLY A 75 -10.86 -2.87 -8.31
CA GLY A 75 -11.67 -1.80 -8.88
C GLY A 75 -10.89 -0.93 -9.86
N ASN A 76 -9.63 -0.60 -9.52
CA ASN A 76 -8.76 0.15 -10.42
C ASN A 76 -8.44 -0.62 -11.71
N VAL A 77 -8.11 -1.91 -11.62
CA VAL A 77 -7.80 -2.72 -12.80
C VAL A 77 -9.04 -2.87 -13.68
N THR A 78 -10.21 -3.17 -13.09
CA THR A 78 -11.47 -3.23 -13.84
C THR A 78 -11.76 -1.92 -14.56
N GLN A 79 -11.65 -0.79 -13.86
CA GLN A 79 -11.90 0.52 -14.46
C GLN A 79 -10.89 0.85 -15.56
N ALA A 80 -9.61 0.46 -15.40
CA ALA A 80 -8.59 0.66 -16.43
C ALA A 80 -8.87 -0.19 -17.68
N ILE A 81 -9.39 -1.40 -17.51
CA ILE A 81 -9.84 -2.24 -18.64
C ILE A 81 -11.03 -1.59 -19.35
N LEU A 82 -12.02 -1.09 -18.60
CA LEU A 82 -13.16 -0.37 -19.19
C LEU A 82 -12.71 0.87 -19.96
N ASP A 83 -11.81 1.66 -19.38
CA ASP A 83 -11.24 2.84 -20.06
C ASP A 83 -10.47 2.44 -21.33
N ALA A 84 -9.73 1.32 -21.32
CA ALA A 84 -9.06 0.80 -22.50
C ALA A 84 -10.06 0.38 -23.61
N VAL A 85 -11.17 -0.26 -23.23
CA VAL A 85 -12.25 -0.60 -24.18
C VAL A 85 -12.87 0.65 -24.79
N ASP A 86 -13.14 1.68 -23.99
CA ASP A 86 -13.67 2.97 -24.46
C ASP A 86 -12.69 3.66 -25.44
N LEU A 87 -11.39 3.55 -25.20
CA LEU A 87 -10.34 4.10 -26.06
C LEU A 87 -10.25 3.40 -27.42
N LEU A 88 -10.46 2.07 -27.45
CA LEU A 88 -10.33 1.24 -28.64
C LEU A 88 -11.62 1.13 -29.47
N SER A 89 -12.77 1.39 -28.86
CA SER A 89 -14.07 1.26 -29.52
C SER A 89 -14.33 2.41 -30.49
N ALA A 90 -14.70 2.09 -31.73
CA ALA A 90 -14.96 3.07 -32.79
C ALA A 90 -16.21 3.94 -32.53
N GLY A 91 -17.18 3.43 -31.77
CA GLY A 91 -18.43 4.12 -31.45
C GLY A 91 -18.40 5.04 -30.22
N THR A 92 -17.27 5.14 -29.52
CA THR A 92 -17.17 5.96 -28.30
C THR A 92 -17.13 7.46 -28.66
N PRO A 93 -18.00 8.30 -28.07
CA PRO A 93 -17.93 9.75 -28.25
C PRO A 93 -16.58 10.33 -27.81
N ASP A 94 -16.07 11.34 -28.52
CA ASP A 94 -14.74 11.93 -28.24
C ASP A 94 -14.59 12.46 -26.80
N THR A 95 -15.67 13.00 -26.22
CA THR A 95 -15.70 13.47 -24.84
C THR A 95 -15.51 12.33 -23.84
N ALA A 96 -16.18 11.19 -24.06
CA ALA A 96 -16.02 9.99 -23.26
C ALA A 96 -14.62 9.38 -23.43
N ARG A 97 -14.10 9.36 -24.66
CA ARG A 97 -12.74 8.88 -24.97
C ARG A 97 -11.67 9.74 -24.28
N ALA A 98 -11.84 11.05 -24.24
CA ALA A 98 -10.93 11.96 -23.53
C ALA A 98 -10.94 11.73 -22.01
N ALA A 99 -12.12 11.53 -21.42
CA ALA A 99 -12.27 11.22 -20.01
C ALA A 99 -11.64 9.85 -19.65
N ALA A 100 -11.88 8.82 -20.46
CA ALA A 100 -11.27 7.50 -20.31
C ALA A 100 -9.73 7.57 -20.37
N ARG A 101 -9.16 8.31 -21.35
CA ARG A 101 -7.71 8.52 -21.45
C ARG A 101 -7.13 9.15 -20.19
N ALA A 102 -7.80 10.17 -19.65
CA ALA A 102 -7.35 10.87 -18.46
C ALA A 102 -7.41 9.98 -17.21
N ARG A 103 -8.45 9.16 -17.05
CA ARG A 103 -8.58 8.20 -15.94
C ARG A 103 -7.54 7.09 -16.05
N PHE A 104 -7.46 6.45 -17.23
CA PHE A 104 -6.49 5.39 -17.52
C PHE A 104 -5.06 5.85 -17.23
N GLY A 105 -4.67 7.02 -17.73
CA GLY A 105 -3.34 7.58 -17.50
C GLY A 105 -3.03 7.85 -16.02
N LYS A 106 -4.04 8.18 -15.20
CA LYS A 106 -3.87 8.34 -13.74
C LYS A 106 -3.74 7.01 -13.00
N MET A 107 -4.39 5.96 -13.49
CA MET A 107 -4.47 4.66 -12.82
C MET A 107 -3.32 3.72 -13.19
N LEU A 108 -2.85 3.79 -14.44
CA LEU A 108 -1.82 2.91 -14.97
C LEU A 108 -0.54 2.91 -14.12
N PRO A 109 0.02 4.06 -13.66
CA PRO A 109 1.21 4.04 -12.82
C PRO A 109 1.02 3.27 -11.51
N ALA A 110 -0.15 3.39 -10.87
CA ALA A 110 -0.46 2.67 -9.64
C ALA A 110 -0.59 1.16 -9.88
N ILE A 111 -1.21 0.75 -11.00
CA ILE A 111 -1.32 -0.66 -11.41
C ILE A 111 0.06 -1.27 -11.67
N VAL A 112 0.90 -0.58 -12.43
CA VAL A 112 2.25 -1.04 -12.74
C VAL A 112 3.11 -1.13 -11.48
N ALA A 113 3.08 -0.11 -10.62
CA ALA A 113 3.83 -0.13 -9.36
C ALA A 113 3.37 -1.28 -8.44
N PHE A 114 2.06 -1.54 -8.36
CA PHE A 114 1.52 -2.67 -7.60
C PHE A 114 2.00 -4.01 -8.17
N ALA A 115 1.93 -4.20 -9.50
CA ALA A 115 2.37 -5.42 -10.15
C ALA A 115 3.86 -5.69 -9.93
N LEU A 116 4.70 -4.66 -10.08
CA LEU A 116 6.14 -4.74 -9.79
C LEU A 116 6.40 -5.07 -8.32
N GLY A 117 5.66 -4.44 -7.40
CA GLY A 117 5.76 -4.72 -5.96
C GLY A 117 5.35 -6.15 -5.60
N ALA A 118 4.28 -6.67 -6.21
CA ALA A 118 3.82 -8.04 -6.00
C ALA A 118 4.83 -9.07 -6.54
N MET A 119 5.36 -8.85 -7.75
CA MET A 119 6.42 -9.70 -8.31
C MET A 119 7.70 -9.63 -7.46
N GLY A 120 8.11 -8.44 -7.05
CA GLY A 120 9.26 -8.24 -6.15
C GLY A 120 9.07 -8.93 -4.80
N GLY A 121 7.87 -8.87 -4.23
CA GLY A 121 7.51 -9.57 -2.99
C GLY A 121 7.56 -11.09 -3.14
N ALA A 122 7.00 -11.63 -4.22
CA ALA A 122 7.02 -13.07 -4.51
C ALA A 122 8.45 -13.59 -4.72
N LEU A 123 9.25 -12.88 -5.52
CA LEU A 123 10.66 -13.23 -5.74
C LEU A 123 11.47 -13.08 -4.45
N GLY A 124 11.28 -11.99 -3.69
CA GLY A 124 11.95 -11.77 -2.41
C GLY A 124 11.64 -12.88 -1.42
N PHE A 125 10.35 -13.26 -1.28
CA PHE A 125 9.95 -14.36 -0.42
C PHE A 125 10.57 -15.69 -0.85
N ARG A 126 10.66 -15.96 -2.16
CA ARG A 126 11.32 -17.17 -2.66
C ARG A 126 12.81 -17.24 -2.26
N GLN A 127 13.52 -16.12 -2.26
CA GLN A 127 14.96 -16.09 -2.03
C GLN A 127 15.34 -16.02 -0.55
N VAL A 128 14.62 -15.23 0.26
CA VAL A 128 14.97 -14.95 1.67
C VAL A 128 13.81 -15.16 2.66
N GLY A 129 12.69 -15.74 2.20
CA GLY A 129 11.52 -16.03 3.03
C GLY A 129 10.90 -14.76 3.61
N PHE A 130 10.45 -14.87 4.86
CA PHE A 130 9.82 -13.76 5.57
C PHE A 130 10.73 -12.55 5.79
N LEU A 131 12.05 -12.70 5.71
CA LEU A 131 12.99 -11.56 5.81
C LEU A 131 12.81 -10.56 4.66
N ALA A 132 12.19 -10.94 3.55
CA ALA A 132 11.81 -10.02 2.48
C ALA A 132 10.92 -8.87 2.97
N LEU A 133 10.18 -9.07 4.06
CA LEU A 133 9.32 -8.06 4.69
C LEU A 133 10.11 -6.91 5.33
N LEU A 134 11.41 -7.06 5.57
CA LEU A 134 12.26 -5.97 6.09
C LEU A 134 12.34 -4.80 5.10
N VAL A 135 12.23 -5.05 3.79
CA VAL A 135 12.22 -4.00 2.76
C VAL A 135 11.01 -3.07 2.92
N PRO A 136 9.76 -3.55 2.91
CA PRO A 136 8.60 -2.68 3.16
C PRO A 136 8.54 -2.12 4.59
N VAL A 137 9.07 -2.83 5.61
CA VAL A 137 9.23 -2.26 6.97
C VAL A 137 10.12 -1.01 6.92
N GLY A 138 11.28 -1.08 6.27
CA GLY A 138 12.19 0.04 6.09
C GLY A 138 11.55 1.21 5.33
N ALA A 139 10.81 0.90 4.26
CA ALA A 139 10.07 1.92 3.51
C ALA A 139 9.02 2.65 4.36
N LEU A 140 8.26 1.92 5.18
CA LEU A 140 7.27 2.51 6.09
C LEU A 140 7.93 3.35 7.20
N ALA A 141 9.04 2.87 7.76
CA ALA A 141 9.81 3.62 8.74
C ALA A 141 10.35 4.94 8.15
N MET A 142 10.89 4.89 6.93
CA MET A 142 11.32 6.09 6.19
C MET A 142 10.18 7.07 5.96
N LEU A 143 9.00 6.60 5.54
CA LEU A 143 7.82 7.45 5.35
C LEU A 143 7.35 8.09 6.67
N ALA A 144 7.38 7.35 7.78
CA ALA A 144 7.04 7.88 9.10
C ALA A 144 8.02 8.99 9.54
N LEU A 145 9.33 8.80 9.28
CA LEU A 145 10.37 9.79 9.56
C LEU A 145 10.22 11.03 8.68
N CYS A 146 9.97 10.86 7.38
CA CYS A 146 9.74 11.97 6.46
C CYS A 146 8.49 12.78 6.85
N ALA A 147 7.41 12.12 7.27
CA ALA A 147 6.21 12.79 7.78
C ALA A 147 6.50 13.59 9.07
N ALA A 148 7.41 13.12 9.93
CA ALA A 148 7.87 13.88 11.10
C ALA A 148 8.70 15.09 10.70
N ARG A 149 9.59 14.93 9.72
CA ARG A 149 10.47 16.00 9.23
C ARG A 149 9.71 17.09 8.50
N ALA A 150 8.66 16.78 7.73
CA ALA A 150 7.85 17.79 7.05
C ALA A 150 7.08 18.71 8.03
N ALA A 151 6.90 18.30 9.29
CA ALA A 151 6.23 19.09 10.31
C ALA A 151 7.14 20.12 11.00
N GLY A 152 8.44 19.83 11.13
CA GLY A 152 9.45 20.70 11.74
C GLY A 152 9.62 22.07 11.05
N PRO A 153 9.84 22.15 9.72
CA PRO A 153 10.06 23.40 9.02
C PRO A 153 8.77 24.23 8.88
N ALA A 154 7.62 23.59 8.70
CA ALA A 154 6.33 24.30 8.51
C ALA A 154 5.79 24.99 9.78
N THR A 155 6.28 24.58 10.96
CA THR A 155 5.88 25.17 12.26
C THR A 155 6.81 26.33 12.65
N GLN A 156 8.07 26.30 12.19
CA GLN A 156 9.07 27.31 12.52
C GLN A 156 8.96 28.58 11.67
N GLU A 157 8.35 28.51 10.49
CA GLU A 157 8.11 29.67 9.60
C GLU A 157 6.85 30.48 9.99
N ARG A 158 6.07 30.01 10.98
CA ARG A 158 4.83 30.66 11.45
C ARG A 158 4.91 31.17 12.90
N ALA A 159 6.08 31.15 13.52
CA ALA A 159 6.37 31.68 14.85
C ALA A 159 7.31 32.89 14.73
#